data_AF-A0A2U1VLE4-F1
#
_entry.id   AF-A0A2U1VLE4-F1
#
_cell.length_a   1.000
_cell.length_b   1.000
_cell.length_c   1.000
_cell.angle_alpha   90.00
_cell.angle_beta   90.00
_cell.angle_gamma   90.00
#
_symmetry.space_group_name_H-M   'P 1'
#
loop_
_entity.id
_entity.type
_entity.pdbx_description
1 polymer ?
#
loop_
_entity_poly.entity_id
_entity_poly.type
_entity_poly.pdbx_seq_one_letter_code
_entity_poly.pdbx_strand_id
1 'polypeptide(L)'
;MTLQMAPFVTPISGILDENSGQHVGSDGYVHWRGKQLLLTNDHVAATVAQHSLARKCFDSEDYIRITAPFAAKAAPYDLAVSPVDDHWNSVCHSAMSFPDHRFEAGHAPLQAEYLFVLGFTGEKSYFSAMVKMLFTPGTPYLTQEYDETLEPEETRRSLSHSAFDPDYHFALQWHPEATTATDGRKSSIPLDPHGMSGSFVWNTRLVEFTQRGEAWMPGVARLTGIV
;
A
#
# COMPACT_ATOMS: atom_id res chain seq x y z
N MET A 1 -3.89 -17.53 -9.16
CA MET A 1 -2.66 -16.72 -9.07
C MET A 1 -2.58 -16.18 -7.66
N THR A 2 -1.49 -16.44 -6.91
CA THR A 2 -1.35 -15.99 -5.52
C THR A 2 -0.51 -14.72 -5.49
N LEU A 3 -1.06 -13.63 -4.95
CA LEU A 3 -0.32 -12.38 -4.75
C LEU A 3 0.70 -12.55 -3.62
N GLN A 4 1.98 -12.63 -3.97
CA GLN A 4 3.07 -12.87 -3.03
C GLN A 4 3.24 -11.76 -1.98
N MET A 5 2.77 -10.54 -2.28
CA MET A 5 2.89 -9.40 -1.37
C MET A 5 1.71 -9.25 -0.39
N ALA A 6 0.63 -10.00 -0.59
CA ALA A 6 -0.59 -9.87 0.21
C ALA A 6 -0.38 -10.09 1.73
N PRO A 7 0.51 -11.00 2.19
CA PRO A 7 0.78 -11.16 3.62
C PRO A 7 1.36 -9.92 4.30
N PHE A 8 1.97 -8.99 3.56
CA PHE A 8 2.68 -7.85 4.12
C PHE A 8 1.84 -6.57 4.22
N VAL A 9 0.63 -6.55 3.68
CA VAL A 9 -0.24 -5.38 3.65
C VAL A 9 -1.49 -5.60 4.50
N THR A 10 -2.08 -4.51 4.97
CA THR A 10 -3.31 -4.54 5.75
C THR A 10 -4.14 -3.26 5.51
N PRO A 11 -5.47 -3.36 5.50
CA PRO A 11 -6.32 -2.18 5.51
C PRO A 11 -6.33 -1.57 6.91
N ILE A 12 -6.34 -0.24 6.99
CA ILE A 12 -6.69 0.51 8.20
C ILE A 12 -8.17 0.87 8.13
N SER A 13 -8.88 0.55 9.19
CA SER A 13 -10.31 0.81 9.33
C SER A 13 -10.60 1.62 10.58
N GLY A 14 -11.49 2.60 10.45
CA GLY A 14 -12.05 3.34 11.57
C GLY A 14 -13.23 2.58 12.16
N ILE A 15 -13.20 2.38 13.47
CA ILE A 15 -14.33 1.82 14.23
C ILE A 15 -15.31 2.96 14.53
N LEU A 16 -16.47 2.92 13.89
CA LEU A 16 -17.51 3.93 14.07
C LEU A 16 -18.40 3.58 15.28
N ASP A 17 -18.83 2.33 15.38
CA ASP A 17 -19.55 1.77 16.52
C ASP A 17 -19.34 0.23 16.61
N GLU A 18 -20.03 -0.45 17.52
CA GLU A 18 -19.92 -1.91 17.72
C GLU A 18 -20.35 -2.76 16.50
N ASN A 19 -21.10 -2.17 15.57
CA ASN A 19 -21.69 -2.82 14.41
C ASN A 19 -21.41 -2.06 13.10
N SER A 20 -20.44 -1.13 13.07
CA SER A 20 -20.08 -0.43 11.85
C SER A 20 -18.63 0.05 11.85
N GLY A 21 -18.04 0.09 10.65
CA GLY A 21 -16.69 0.56 10.44
C GLY A 21 -16.54 1.08 9.01
N GLN A 22 -15.49 1.87 8.80
CA GLN A 22 -15.18 2.43 7.49
C GLN A 22 -13.71 2.18 7.15
N HIS A 23 -13.43 2.03 5.87
CA HIS A 23 -12.06 2.04 5.36
C HIS A 23 -11.49 3.46 5.48
N VAL A 24 -10.24 3.56 5.90
CA VAL A 24 -9.55 4.85 6.10
C VAL A 24 -8.31 4.95 5.22
N GLY A 25 -7.56 3.87 5.10
CA GLY A 25 -6.31 3.87 4.36
C GLY A 25 -5.68 2.49 4.34
N SER A 26 -4.49 2.41 3.79
CA SER A 26 -3.67 1.20 3.69
C SER A 26 -2.48 1.29 4.65
N ASP A 27 -1.93 0.14 4.99
CA ASP A 27 -0.74 0.01 5.85
C ASP A 27 -0.02 -1.28 5.43
N GLY A 28 1.21 -1.45 5.89
CA GLY A 28 1.90 -2.70 5.80
C GLY A 28 2.77 -3.01 7.01
N TYR A 29 2.98 -4.29 7.21
CA TYR A 29 3.82 -4.80 8.26
C TYR A 29 5.27 -4.82 7.79
N VAL A 30 6.15 -4.26 8.59
CA VAL A 30 7.59 -4.26 8.34
C VAL A 30 8.36 -4.77 9.55
N HIS A 31 9.43 -5.50 9.28
CA HIS A 31 10.40 -5.85 10.29
C HIS A 31 11.57 -4.88 10.19
N TRP A 32 11.84 -4.11 11.23
CA TRP A 32 12.92 -3.15 11.27
C TRP A 32 13.67 -3.24 12.60
N ARG A 33 14.97 -3.52 12.55
CA ARG A 33 15.85 -3.56 13.74
C ARG A 33 15.30 -4.45 14.87
N GLY A 34 14.82 -5.64 14.52
CA GLY A 34 14.30 -6.60 15.50
C GLY A 34 12.86 -6.35 15.97
N LYS A 35 12.17 -5.34 15.41
CA LYS A 35 10.79 -4.99 15.78
C LYS A 35 9.87 -5.14 14.60
N GLN A 36 8.67 -5.65 14.86
CA GLN A 36 7.57 -5.64 13.92
C GLN A 36 6.78 -4.34 14.08
N LEU A 37 6.60 -3.61 12.97
CA LEU A 37 5.96 -2.30 12.93
C LEU A 37 4.86 -2.29 11.86
N LEU A 38 3.83 -1.51 12.12
CA LEU A 38 2.93 -0.93 11.12
C LEU A 38 3.59 0.31 10.52
N LEU A 39 3.41 0.51 9.23
CA LEU A 39 3.92 1.64 8.43
C LEU A 39 2.84 2.15 7.48
N THR A 40 2.40 3.38 7.70
CA THR A 40 1.38 4.07 6.88
C THR A 40 1.72 5.56 6.76
N ASN A 41 0.83 6.38 6.20
CA ASN A 41 1.01 7.82 6.20
C ASN A 41 0.64 8.49 7.54
N ASP A 42 1.21 9.67 7.80
CA ASP A 42 0.86 10.50 8.94
C ASP A 42 -0.63 10.89 8.91
N HIS A 43 -1.14 11.34 7.76
CA HIS A 43 -2.55 11.73 7.66
C HIS A 43 -3.54 10.57 7.89
N VAL A 44 -3.16 9.33 7.53
CA VAL A 44 -3.96 8.13 7.80
C VAL A 44 -3.95 7.83 9.30
N ALA A 45 -2.77 7.84 9.94
CA ALA A 45 -2.64 7.62 11.37
C ALA A 45 -3.37 8.70 12.20
N ALA A 46 -3.36 9.95 11.74
CA ALA A 46 -4.01 11.08 12.41
C ALA A 46 -5.53 10.92 12.55
N THR A 47 -6.16 10.05 11.77
CA THR A 47 -7.59 9.72 11.90
C THR A 47 -7.94 9.04 13.23
N VAL A 48 -6.95 8.58 14.01
CA VAL A 48 -7.13 8.10 15.39
C VAL A 48 -7.77 9.16 16.30
N ALA A 49 -7.61 10.45 15.97
CA ALA A 49 -8.24 11.56 16.69
C ALA A 49 -9.77 11.60 16.49
N GLN A 50 -10.29 10.94 15.44
CA GLN A 50 -11.71 10.90 15.11
C GLN A 50 -12.34 9.57 15.56
N HIS A 51 -11.65 8.45 15.35
CA HIS A 51 -12.14 7.10 15.63
C HIS A 51 -11.02 6.19 16.14
N SER A 52 -11.36 5.12 16.87
CA SER A 52 -10.38 4.06 17.13
C SER A 52 -10.04 3.33 15.83
N LEU A 53 -8.76 3.03 15.61
CA LEU A 53 -8.31 2.34 14.40
C LEU A 53 -8.19 0.83 14.62
N ALA A 54 -8.41 0.07 13.56
CA ALA A 54 -8.25 -1.37 13.50
C ALA A 54 -7.61 -1.79 12.18
N ARG A 55 -7.03 -2.99 12.17
CA ARG A 55 -6.38 -3.63 11.03
C ARG A 55 -6.92 -5.04 10.81
N LYS A 56 -6.87 -5.53 9.58
CA LYS A 56 -7.25 -6.92 9.23
C LYS A 56 -6.02 -7.69 8.77
N CYS A 57 -5.62 -8.71 9.53
CA CYS A 57 -4.48 -9.54 9.15
C CYS A 57 -4.82 -10.36 7.90
N PHE A 58 -3.83 -10.57 7.03
CA PHE A 58 -3.98 -11.39 5.83
C PHE A 58 -4.55 -12.76 6.19
N ASP A 59 -5.60 -13.17 5.47
CA ASP A 59 -6.43 -14.38 5.62
C ASP A 59 -7.22 -14.55 6.93
N SER A 60 -7.22 -13.54 7.80
CA SER A 60 -8.14 -13.47 8.93
C SER A 60 -9.46 -12.85 8.51
N GLU A 61 -10.56 -13.20 9.19
CA GLU A 61 -11.83 -12.44 9.10
C GLU A 61 -11.96 -11.39 10.20
N ASP A 62 -11.12 -11.47 11.22
CA ASP A 62 -11.18 -10.62 12.39
C ASP A 62 -10.36 -9.34 12.21
N TYR A 63 -10.90 -8.25 12.76
CA TYR A 63 -10.21 -6.98 12.88
C TYR A 63 -9.58 -6.87 14.27
N ILE A 64 -8.30 -6.51 14.32
CA ILE A 64 -7.57 -6.23 15.56
C ILE A 64 -7.47 -4.72 15.73
N ARG A 65 -7.91 -4.21 16.88
CA ARG A 65 -7.74 -2.79 17.24
C ARG A 65 -6.24 -2.45 17.34
N ILE A 66 -5.85 -1.32 16.76
CA ILE A 66 -4.51 -0.77 16.92
C ILE A 66 -4.48 -0.01 18.25
N THR A 67 -3.75 -0.54 19.23
CA THR A 67 -3.70 0.05 20.58
C THR A 67 -2.43 0.86 20.84
N ALA A 68 -1.35 0.52 20.14
CA ALA A 68 -0.08 1.23 20.25
C ALA A 68 -0.14 2.58 19.51
N PRO A 69 0.41 3.66 20.10
CA PRO A 69 0.39 4.99 19.50
C PRO A 69 1.29 5.04 18.26
N PHE A 70 0.90 5.89 17.30
CA PHE A 70 1.74 6.20 16.15
C PHE A 70 2.80 7.24 16.50
N ALA A 71 4.04 6.98 16.10
CA ALA A 71 5.07 8.01 15.95
C ALA A 71 5.04 8.47 14.48
N ALA A 72 4.81 9.76 14.26
CA ALA A 72 4.58 10.29 12.93
C ALA A 72 5.56 11.41 12.58
N LYS A 73 5.76 11.59 11.28
CA LYS A 73 6.51 12.69 10.69
C LYS A 73 5.68 13.25 9.54
N ALA A 74 5.24 14.49 9.70
CA ALA A 74 4.42 15.20 8.74
C ALA A 74 5.17 15.46 7.41
N ALA A 75 4.53 16.19 6.50
CA ALA A 75 5.11 16.64 5.24
C ALA A 75 6.54 17.20 5.42
N PRO A 76 7.48 16.90 4.49
CA PRO A 76 7.26 16.19 3.23
C PRO A 76 7.28 14.65 3.34
N TYR A 77 7.43 14.07 4.53
CA TYR A 77 7.54 12.61 4.67
C TYR A 77 6.18 11.91 4.65
N ASP A 78 5.18 12.54 5.28
CA ASP A 78 3.84 11.99 5.49
C ASP A 78 3.87 10.51 5.89
N LEU A 79 4.59 10.20 6.98
CA LEU A 79 4.91 8.85 7.40
C LEU A 79 4.56 8.65 8.88
N ALA A 80 3.95 7.52 9.21
CA ALA A 80 3.68 7.11 10.58
C ALA A 80 4.04 5.65 10.81
N VAL A 81 4.53 5.36 12.01
CA VAL A 81 4.84 4.00 12.45
C VAL A 81 4.22 3.69 13.81
N SER A 82 3.74 2.48 13.98
CA SER A 82 3.27 1.98 15.28
C SER A 82 3.81 0.57 15.51
N PRO A 83 4.28 0.21 16.73
CA PRO A 83 4.60 -1.17 17.05
C PRO A 83 3.39 -2.08 16.82
N VAL A 84 3.61 -3.25 16.23
CA VAL A 84 2.60 -4.30 16.28
C VAL A 84 2.54 -4.83 17.72
N ASP A 85 1.36 -4.70 18.33
CA ASP A 85 1.10 -5.11 19.70
C ASP A 85 0.96 -6.63 19.86
N ASP A 86 0.94 -7.08 21.11
CA ASP A 86 0.88 -8.50 21.48
C ASP A 86 -0.43 -9.18 21.01
N HIS A 87 -1.42 -8.40 20.58
CA HIS A 87 -2.67 -8.89 19.99
C HIS A 87 -2.51 -9.41 18.56
N TRP A 88 -1.33 -9.29 17.94
CA TRP A 88 -1.02 -9.92 16.65
C TRP A 88 -1.48 -11.38 16.60
N ASN A 89 -1.07 -12.18 17.59
CA ASN A 89 -1.37 -13.60 17.65
C ASN A 89 -2.72 -13.92 18.31
N SER A 90 -3.59 -12.93 18.55
CA SER A 90 -4.91 -13.18 19.16
C SER A 90 -5.93 -13.73 18.18
N VAL A 91 -5.62 -13.73 16.88
CA VAL A 91 -6.46 -14.28 15.81
C VAL A 91 -5.63 -15.20 14.93
N CYS A 92 -6.27 -16.17 14.27
CA CYS A 92 -5.59 -17.00 13.28
C CYS A 92 -5.39 -16.18 12.00
N HIS A 93 -4.15 -16.10 11.51
CA HIS A 93 -3.83 -15.40 10.27
C HIS A 93 -2.49 -15.86 9.65
N SER A 94 -2.24 -15.51 8.39
CA SER A 94 -0.95 -15.71 7.70
C SER A 94 -0.23 -14.40 7.35
N ALA A 95 -0.61 -13.28 7.97
CA ALA A 95 0.13 -12.03 7.82
C ALA A 95 1.61 -12.16 8.23
N MET A 96 2.48 -11.45 7.53
CA MET A 96 3.93 -11.45 7.69
C MET A 96 4.47 -10.04 7.71
N SER A 97 5.63 -9.84 8.32
CA SER A 97 6.38 -8.58 8.23
C SER A 97 7.35 -8.58 7.07
N PHE A 98 7.34 -7.52 6.25
CA PHE A 98 8.28 -7.38 5.16
C PHE A 98 9.69 -7.11 5.73
N PRO A 99 10.70 -7.90 5.36
CA PRO A 99 11.98 -7.85 6.04
C PRO A 99 12.83 -6.65 5.61
N ASP A 100 13.49 -6.00 6.56
CA ASP A 100 14.35 -4.81 6.35
C ASP A 100 15.45 -4.99 5.29
N HIS A 101 16.07 -6.18 5.19
CA HIS A 101 17.08 -6.45 4.14
C HIS A 101 16.52 -6.41 2.70
N ARG A 102 15.19 -6.32 2.53
CA ARG A 102 14.52 -6.14 1.24
C ARG A 102 14.06 -4.70 1.01
N PHE A 103 14.48 -3.76 1.82
CA PHE A 103 14.22 -2.34 1.59
C PHE A 103 15.29 -1.80 0.62
N GLU A 104 14.88 -0.93 -0.29
CA GLU A 104 15.86 -0.09 -0.97
C GLU A 104 16.38 0.98 -0.02
N ALA A 105 17.65 1.36 -0.19
CA ALA A 105 18.22 2.50 0.53
C ALA A 105 17.61 3.83 0.05
N GLY A 106 17.14 3.88 -1.20
CA GLY A 106 16.45 5.01 -1.82
C GLY A 106 15.78 4.56 -3.12
N HIS A 107 14.82 5.36 -3.60
CA HIS A 107 14.15 5.08 -4.87
C HIS A 107 15.08 5.37 -6.04
N ALA A 108 15.43 4.32 -6.79
CA ALA A 108 16.27 4.41 -7.99
C ALA A 108 16.04 3.20 -8.93
N PRO A 109 14.79 2.95 -9.39
CA PRO A 109 14.54 1.87 -10.34
C PRO A 109 15.23 2.15 -11.69
N LEU A 110 15.45 1.11 -12.50
CA LEU A 110 15.87 1.32 -13.89
C LEU A 110 14.75 2.02 -14.68
N GLN A 111 15.12 2.77 -15.73
CA GLN A 111 14.13 3.35 -16.63
C GLN A 111 13.21 2.25 -17.19
N ALA A 112 11.90 2.53 -17.20
CA ALA A 112 10.84 1.60 -17.59
C ALA A 112 10.74 0.33 -16.70
N GLU A 113 11.35 0.29 -15.52
CA GLU A 113 11.14 -0.78 -14.55
C GLU A 113 9.69 -0.80 -14.07
N TYR A 114 9.17 -2.00 -13.83
CA TYR A 114 7.82 -2.15 -13.31
C TYR A 114 7.82 -1.93 -11.79
N LEU A 115 6.91 -1.08 -11.35
CA LEU A 115 6.58 -0.85 -9.95
C LEU A 115 5.25 -1.54 -9.64
N PHE A 116 5.23 -2.29 -8.55
CA PHE A 116 4.03 -2.94 -8.06
C PHE A 116 3.52 -2.20 -6.82
N VAL A 117 2.22 -1.93 -6.77
CA VAL A 117 1.53 -1.34 -5.64
C VAL A 117 0.44 -2.30 -5.19
N LEU A 118 0.31 -2.49 -3.89
CA LEU A 118 -0.78 -3.25 -3.31
C LEU A 118 -1.31 -2.47 -2.11
N GLY A 119 -2.56 -2.06 -2.23
CA GLY A 119 -3.29 -1.30 -1.23
C GLY A 119 -4.74 -1.70 -1.18
N PHE A 120 -5.55 -0.83 -0.59
CA PHE A 120 -6.98 -1.03 -0.44
C PHE A 120 -7.70 0.25 -0.87
N THR A 121 -8.44 0.18 -1.97
CA THR A 121 -9.19 1.34 -2.45
C THR A 121 -10.51 1.47 -1.70
N GLY A 122 -10.91 2.71 -1.44
CA GLY A 122 -12.19 3.05 -0.83
C GLY A 122 -13.36 2.59 -1.69
N GLU A 123 -13.26 2.72 -3.02
CA GLU A 123 -14.29 2.27 -3.97
C GLU A 123 -14.63 0.77 -3.82
N LYS A 124 -13.63 -0.07 -3.55
CA LYS A 124 -13.84 -1.51 -3.37
C LYS A 124 -14.22 -1.86 -1.94
N SER A 125 -14.07 -0.93 -1.01
CA SER A 125 -14.30 -1.17 0.41
C SER A 125 -15.71 -0.79 0.82
N TYR A 126 -16.43 -1.70 1.46
CA TYR A 126 -17.82 -1.45 1.87
C TYR A 126 -18.19 -2.24 3.12
N PHE A 127 -19.03 -1.63 3.95
CA PHE A 127 -19.63 -2.32 5.09
C PHE A 127 -20.93 -3.01 4.68
N SER A 128 -21.03 -4.31 4.92
CA SER A 128 -22.27 -5.06 4.71
C SER A 128 -23.05 -5.16 6.02
N ALA A 129 -24.15 -4.41 6.12
CA ALA A 129 -25.03 -4.47 7.30
C ALA A 129 -25.66 -5.86 7.53
N MET A 130 -25.87 -6.63 6.46
CA MET A 130 -26.47 -7.97 6.53
C MET A 130 -25.57 -8.97 7.27
N VAL A 131 -24.26 -8.92 7.02
CA VAL A 131 -23.28 -9.84 7.66
C VAL A 131 -22.41 -9.14 8.70
N LYS A 132 -22.70 -7.85 8.98
CA LYS A 132 -21.97 -6.99 9.93
C LYS A 132 -20.45 -7.02 9.75
N MET A 133 -20.00 -6.95 8.50
CA MET A 133 -18.60 -7.09 8.13
C MET A 133 -18.17 -5.98 7.18
N LEU A 134 -17.00 -5.42 7.45
CA LEU A 134 -16.31 -4.54 6.53
C LEU A 134 -15.47 -5.37 5.54
N PHE A 135 -15.82 -5.25 4.25
CA PHE A 135 -15.06 -5.83 3.16
C PHE A 135 -14.07 -4.80 2.65
N THR A 136 -12.80 -5.16 2.57
CA THR A 136 -11.68 -4.32 2.09
C THR A 136 -10.83 -5.17 1.13
N PRO A 137 -11.24 -5.33 -0.13
CA PRO A 137 -10.50 -6.11 -1.12
C PRO A 137 -9.17 -5.41 -1.44
N GLY A 138 -8.09 -6.19 -1.49
CA GLY A 138 -6.82 -5.69 -1.98
C GLY A 138 -6.91 -5.26 -3.45
N THR A 139 -6.29 -4.14 -3.77
CA THR A 139 -6.16 -3.58 -5.11
C THR A 139 -4.70 -3.68 -5.55
N PRO A 140 -4.32 -4.77 -6.24
CA PRO A 140 -3.02 -4.84 -6.90
C PRO A 140 -3.00 -3.90 -8.11
N TYR A 141 -1.90 -3.18 -8.28
CA TYR A 141 -1.67 -2.29 -9.41
C TYR A 141 -0.23 -2.43 -9.87
N LEU A 142 -0.03 -2.68 -11.17
CA LEU A 142 1.28 -2.73 -11.80
C LEU A 142 1.42 -1.49 -12.68
N THR A 143 2.48 -0.74 -12.47
CA THR A 143 2.71 0.56 -13.12
C THR A 143 4.21 0.78 -13.34
N GLN A 144 4.59 1.99 -13.73
CA GLN A 144 5.97 2.46 -13.88
C GLN A 144 6.08 3.82 -13.18
N GLU A 145 7.32 4.24 -12.91
CA GLU A 145 7.58 5.61 -12.50
C GLU A 145 7.16 6.57 -13.63
N TYR A 146 6.53 7.67 -13.27
CA TYR A 146 6.11 8.70 -14.20
C TYR A 146 7.28 9.62 -14.55
N ASP A 147 7.62 9.69 -15.83
CA ASP A 147 8.67 10.56 -16.36
C ASP A 147 8.06 11.43 -17.48
N GLU A 148 7.91 12.73 -17.20
CA GLU A 148 7.37 13.71 -18.16
C GLU A 148 8.08 13.70 -19.51
N THR A 149 9.37 13.34 -19.54
CA THR A 149 10.19 13.34 -20.75
C THR A 149 9.89 12.17 -21.68
N LEU A 150 9.28 11.10 -21.13
CA LEU A 150 8.90 9.90 -21.88
C LEU A 150 7.42 9.92 -22.30
N GLU A 151 6.61 10.79 -21.70
CA GLU A 151 5.18 10.88 -22.00
C GLU A 151 4.91 11.56 -23.36
N PRO A 152 3.97 11.03 -24.15
CA PRO A 152 3.41 11.71 -25.32
C PRO A 152 2.90 13.11 -24.96
N GLU A 153 3.02 14.08 -25.87
CA GLU A 153 2.65 15.47 -25.60
C GLU A 153 1.17 15.62 -25.21
N GLU A 154 0.30 14.78 -25.76
CA GLU A 154 -1.14 14.79 -25.51
C GLU A 154 -1.54 14.28 -24.12
N THR A 155 -0.70 13.43 -23.50
CA THR A 155 -0.95 12.83 -22.18
C THR A 155 -0.03 13.37 -21.09
N ARG A 156 1.00 14.15 -21.46
CA ARG A 156 1.96 14.73 -20.54
C ARG A 156 1.28 15.65 -19.51
N ARG A 157 1.59 15.42 -18.24
CA ARG A 157 1.13 16.18 -17.08
C ARG A 157 2.36 16.67 -16.32
N SER A 158 2.44 17.97 -16.08
CA SER A 158 3.53 18.50 -15.28
C SER A 158 3.41 18.06 -13.81
N LEU A 159 4.50 17.58 -13.25
CA LEU A 159 4.77 17.38 -11.83
C LEU A 159 4.96 18.75 -11.14
N SER A 160 3.93 19.57 -11.20
CA SER A 160 3.88 20.89 -10.55
C SER A 160 2.83 20.91 -9.45
N HIS A 161 2.92 19.97 -8.51
CA HIS A 161 2.12 19.99 -7.30
C HIS A 161 2.91 20.67 -6.17
N SER A 162 2.28 21.56 -5.40
CA SER A 162 2.96 22.34 -4.35
C SER A 162 3.53 21.50 -3.21
N ALA A 163 2.99 20.29 -3.01
CA ALA A 163 3.49 19.32 -2.04
C ALA A 163 4.49 18.32 -2.63
N PHE A 164 4.74 18.34 -3.95
CA PHE A 164 5.73 17.48 -4.58
C PHE A 164 7.13 18.03 -4.31
N ASP A 165 8.02 17.15 -3.89
CA ASP A 165 9.41 17.46 -3.55
C ASP A 165 10.24 16.27 -4.03
N PRO A 166 11.06 16.42 -5.08
CA PRO A 166 11.79 15.29 -5.67
C PRO A 166 12.83 14.65 -4.73
N ASP A 167 13.18 15.30 -3.62
CA ASP A 167 14.04 14.69 -2.60
C ASP A 167 13.28 13.66 -1.72
N TYR A 168 11.95 13.69 -1.73
CA TYR A 168 11.07 12.82 -0.91
C TYR A 168 10.05 12.03 -1.72
N HIS A 169 9.72 12.49 -2.93
CA HIS A 169 8.60 12.02 -3.71
C HIS A 169 9.05 11.60 -5.11
N PHE A 170 8.44 10.53 -5.60
CA PHE A 170 8.45 10.13 -7.00
C PHE A 170 6.99 9.96 -7.45
N ALA A 171 6.74 10.09 -8.75
CA ALA A 171 5.40 9.98 -9.30
C ALA A 171 5.21 8.60 -9.94
N LEU A 172 4.00 8.05 -9.84
CA LEU A 172 3.61 6.81 -10.49
C LEU A 172 2.70 7.11 -11.67
N GLN A 173 2.84 6.37 -12.76
CA GLN A 173 1.83 6.44 -13.83
C GLN A 173 0.48 5.98 -13.28
N TRP A 174 -0.56 6.78 -13.55
CA TRP A 174 -1.93 6.46 -13.14
C TRP A 174 -2.90 6.72 -14.29
N HIS A 175 -3.19 5.65 -15.03
CA HIS A 175 -4.13 5.64 -16.15
C HIS A 175 -5.18 4.54 -15.92
N PRO A 176 -6.09 4.71 -14.95
CA PRO A 176 -7.08 3.68 -14.63
C PRO A 176 -7.91 3.32 -15.86
N GLU A 177 -8.32 4.30 -16.67
CA GLU A 177 -9.08 4.10 -17.91
C GLU A 177 -8.37 3.26 -18.98
N ALA A 178 -7.03 3.26 -18.99
CA ALA A 178 -6.21 2.46 -19.91
C ALA A 178 -5.67 1.18 -19.25
N THR A 179 -6.04 0.91 -18.00
CA THR A 179 -5.58 -0.27 -17.26
C THR A 179 -6.27 -1.53 -17.79
N THR A 180 -5.52 -2.64 -17.85
CA THR A 180 -6.08 -3.94 -18.21
C THR A 180 -6.31 -4.76 -16.94
N ALA A 181 -7.56 -5.12 -16.67
CA ALA A 181 -7.90 -5.98 -15.54
C ALA A 181 -7.35 -7.41 -15.77
N THR A 182 -6.46 -7.86 -14.88
CA THR A 182 -5.84 -9.20 -14.98
C THR A 182 -6.77 -10.32 -14.51
N ASP A 183 -7.84 -10.00 -13.78
CA ASP A 183 -8.84 -10.96 -13.30
C ASP A 183 -10.01 -11.14 -14.28
N GLY A 184 -9.97 -10.45 -15.43
CA GLY A 184 -11.01 -10.46 -16.46
C GLY A 184 -12.28 -9.68 -16.08
N ARG A 185 -12.34 -9.04 -14.90
CA ARG A 185 -13.50 -8.27 -14.45
C ARG A 185 -13.32 -6.79 -14.79
N LYS A 186 -13.83 -6.39 -15.96
CA LYS A 186 -13.80 -4.97 -16.40
C LYS A 186 -14.55 -4.00 -15.47
N SER A 187 -15.40 -4.49 -14.57
CA SER A 187 -16.14 -3.67 -13.61
C SER A 187 -15.27 -3.06 -12.50
N SER A 188 -13.96 -3.33 -12.48
CA SER A 188 -13.00 -2.76 -11.52
C SER A 188 -12.27 -1.51 -12.05
N ILE A 189 -12.80 -0.88 -13.10
CA ILE A 189 -12.18 0.24 -13.84
C ILE A 189 -13.27 1.26 -14.22
N PRO A 190 -13.06 2.58 -14.06
CA PRO A 190 -11.86 3.24 -13.53
C PRO A 190 -11.68 2.96 -12.03
N LEU A 191 -10.43 2.98 -11.58
CA LEU A 191 -10.08 2.78 -10.18
C LEU A 191 -9.98 4.14 -9.50
N ASP A 192 -10.78 4.37 -8.46
CA ASP A 192 -10.59 5.50 -7.56
C ASP A 192 -9.38 5.23 -6.63
N PRO A 193 -8.32 6.05 -6.66
CA PRO A 193 -7.14 5.85 -5.81
C PRO A 193 -7.38 6.19 -4.33
N HIS A 194 -8.49 6.83 -3.96
CA HIS A 194 -8.77 7.14 -2.56
C HIS A 194 -8.71 5.87 -1.68
N GLY A 195 -8.06 5.96 -0.52
CA GLY A 195 -7.80 4.82 0.38
C GLY A 195 -6.46 4.10 0.12
N MET A 196 -5.78 4.37 -0.99
CA MET A 196 -4.44 3.83 -1.27
C MET A 196 -3.34 4.48 -0.44
N SER A 197 -3.59 5.59 0.25
CA SER A 197 -2.65 6.19 1.20
C SER A 197 -2.12 5.13 2.18
N GLY A 198 -0.80 4.94 2.23
CA GLY A 198 -0.07 3.99 3.06
C GLY A 198 0.20 2.65 2.36
N SER A 199 -0.16 2.54 1.08
CA SER A 199 0.16 1.36 0.28
C SER A 199 1.65 1.28 0.01
N PHE A 200 2.20 0.07 0.05
CA PHE A 200 3.60 -0.15 -0.29
C PHE A 200 3.80 -0.12 -1.81
N VAL A 201 4.92 0.49 -2.21
CA VAL A 201 5.42 0.50 -3.58
C VAL A 201 6.67 -0.38 -3.62
N TRP A 202 6.63 -1.43 -4.43
CA TRP A 202 7.76 -2.32 -4.66
C TRP A 202 8.39 -2.08 -6.03
N ASN A 203 9.70 -1.88 -6.07
CA ASN A 203 10.50 -2.09 -7.26
C ASN A 203 10.52 -3.59 -7.56
N THR A 204 9.95 -4.01 -8.70
CA THR A 204 9.91 -5.44 -9.05
C THR A 204 11.26 -5.98 -9.49
N ARG A 205 12.16 -5.11 -9.98
CA ARG A 205 13.48 -5.44 -10.55
C ARG A 205 13.40 -6.41 -11.73
N LEU A 206 12.27 -6.42 -12.44
CA LEU A 206 12.05 -7.30 -13.58
C LEU A 206 12.95 -6.91 -14.76
N VAL A 207 12.99 -5.62 -15.09
CA VAL A 207 13.84 -5.10 -16.16
C VAL A 207 15.30 -5.29 -15.80
N GLU A 208 15.70 -4.99 -14.56
CA GLU A 208 17.06 -5.18 -14.07
C GLU A 208 17.56 -6.62 -14.23
N PHE A 209 16.79 -7.61 -13.76
CA PHE A 209 17.17 -9.02 -13.87
C PHE A 209 17.17 -9.49 -15.32
N THR A 210 16.20 -9.05 -16.12
CA THR A 210 16.12 -9.38 -17.55
C THR A 210 17.34 -8.88 -18.31
N GLN A 211 17.77 -7.63 -18.08
CA GLN A 211 18.95 -7.05 -18.74
C GLN A 211 20.25 -7.76 -18.37
N ARG A 212 20.33 -8.35 -17.16
CA ARG A 212 21.46 -9.17 -16.72
C ARG A 212 21.42 -10.61 -17.24
N GLY A 213 20.34 -11.03 -17.89
CA GLY A 213 20.12 -12.42 -18.28
C GLY A 213 19.90 -13.35 -17.09
N GLU A 214 19.46 -12.82 -15.94
CA GLU A 214 19.21 -13.57 -14.72
C GLU A 214 17.73 -13.96 -14.60
N ALA A 215 17.46 -15.06 -13.88
CA ALA A 215 16.09 -15.49 -13.62
C ALA A 215 15.42 -14.56 -12.59
N TRP A 216 14.30 -13.96 -12.98
CA TRP A 216 13.49 -13.14 -12.08
C TRP A 216 12.58 -14.01 -11.19
N MET A 217 12.43 -13.63 -9.92
CA MET A 217 11.46 -14.21 -9.00
C MET A 217 10.90 -13.15 -8.04
N PRO A 218 9.66 -13.28 -7.53
CA PRO A 218 9.04 -12.26 -6.65
C PRO A 218 9.86 -11.90 -5.39
N GLY A 219 10.74 -12.80 -4.93
CA GLY A 219 11.66 -12.59 -3.81
C GLY A 219 12.72 -11.49 -4.06
N VAL A 220 12.98 -11.11 -5.31
CA VAL A 220 13.97 -10.07 -5.62
C VAL A 220 13.40 -8.66 -5.50
N ALA A 221 12.07 -8.50 -5.47
CA ALA A 221 11.43 -7.20 -5.34
C ALA A 221 11.86 -6.48 -4.04
N ARG A 222 11.87 -5.17 -4.06
CA ARG A 222 12.33 -4.34 -2.94
C ARG A 222 11.32 -3.25 -2.62
N LEU A 223 11.06 -3.03 -1.33
CA LEU A 223 10.20 -1.94 -0.88
C LEU A 223 10.95 -0.63 -1.11
N THR A 224 10.37 0.29 -1.87
CA THR A 224 11.06 1.50 -2.32
C THR A 224 10.30 2.79 -2.01
N GLY A 225 9.01 2.70 -1.67
CA GLY A 225 8.24 3.85 -1.22
C GLY A 225 6.89 3.44 -0.66
N ILE A 226 6.12 4.45 -0.27
CA ILE A 226 4.72 4.33 0.10
C ILE A 226 3.91 5.35 -0.71
N VAL A 227 2.64 5.04 -0.98
CA VAL A 227 1.65 5.97 -1.55
C VAL A 227 1.12 6.88 -0.47
#